data_AF-A0A941QJR9-F1
#
_entry.id   AF-A0A941QJR9-F1
#
_cell.length_a   1.000
_cell.length_b   1.000
_cell.length_c   1.000
_cell.angle_alpha   90.00
_cell.angle_beta   90.00
_cell.angle_gamma   90.00
#
_symmetry.space_group_name_H-M   'P 1'
#
loop_
_entity.id
_entity.type
_entity.pdbx_description
1 polymer ?
#
loop_
_entity_poly.entity_id
_entity_poly.type
_entity_poly.pdbx_seq_one_letter_code
_entity_poly.pdbx_strand_id
1 'polypeptide(L)'
;MSEQTTAPLPHDLTASLEGLSKSDWLARLSGIARARGAFRSLDRAHFAAYIEGNGTLLVTFETQAGIQGLTEEGQPMGWRMVREEGWSHLCLVSDGDTWFRAPEVYDYIDELIDDGFFEQFDRVLFFGAGPCAYAACAYSVAAPGALVLAIQPQATLNPTLTEWDERFREQRRLDFTSRYGYAPDMLDACARAWVLYDPVERLDAMHAALFARPNVTLFRLRHLGGALQGSLLRMGMLHTLLRLAGEGRLDAKVFATLYRRRRRYPPYLRNLLTALEVEERELLIQALCRNVTARMNLPRFRRRLRDAPPDGAHLRRAMDQLD
;
A
#
# COMPACT_ATOMS: atom_id res chain seq x y z
N MET A 1 15.52 42.59 8.40
CA MET A 1 16.40 41.41 8.41
C MET A 1 16.18 40.71 9.74
N SER A 2 15.28 39.73 9.77
CA SER A 2 15.04 38.91 10.96
C SER A 2 15.89 37.66 10.85
N GLU A 3 16.88 37.52 11.73
CA GLU A 3 17.70 36.32 11.87
C GLU A 3 16.81 35.13 12.22
N GLN A 4 16.53 34.28 11.23
CA GLN A 4 16.10 32.91 11.50
C GLN A 4 17.33 32.15 11.97
N THR A 5 17.44 32.01 13.29
CA THR A 5 18.35 31.06 13.93
C THR A 5 17.96 29.67 13.44
N THR A 6 18.70 29.17 12.45
CA THR A 6 18.55 27.80 11.95
C THR A 6 19.16 26.88 13.00
N ALA A 7 18.31 26.38 13.90
CA ALA A 7 18.69 25.28 14.78
C ALA A 7 19.29 24.15 13.92
N PRO A 8 20.38 23.49 14.38
CA PRO A 8 20.99 22.43 13.61
C PRO A 8 19.93 21.36 13.27
N LEU A 9 19.83 21.07 11.98
CA LEU A 9 18.92 20.05 11.48
C LEU A 9 19.32 18.70 12.09
N PRO A 10 18.35 17.88 12.53
CA PRO A 10 18.67 16.59 13.12
C PRO A 10 19.21 15.66 12.03
N HIS A 11 20.07 14.75 12.43
CA HIS A 11 20.56 13.62 11.63
C HIS A 11 19.96 12.29 12.11
N ASP A 12 19.06 12.37 13.10
CA ASP A 12 18.49 11.24 13.81
C ASP A 12 17.20 10.75 13.13
N LEU A 13 17.27 9.54 12.56
CA LEU A 13 16.13 8.84 11.95
C LEU A 13 15.06 8.40 12.94
N THR A 14 15.33 8.50 14.25
CA THR A 14 14.37 8.15 15.30
C THR A 14 13.53 9.34 15.75
N ALA A 15 13.88 10.56 15.34
CA ALA A 15 13.13 11.76 15.71
C ALA A 15 11.72 11.75 15.10
N SER A 16 10.69 11.76 15.96
CA SER A 16 9.30 11.88 15.50
C SER A 16 9.09 13.21 14.77
N LEU A 17 8.30 13.16 13.69
CA LEU A 17 7.84 14.28 12.89
C LEU A 17 6.32 14.51 13.06
N GLU A 18 5.68 13.75 13.94
CA GLU A 18 4.25 13.85 14.22
C GLU A 18 3.88 15.24 14.76
N GLY A 19 2.74 15.78 14.34
CA GLY A 19 2.20 17.05 14.84
C GLY A 19 2.91 18.31 14.35
N LEU A 20 3.98 18.19 13.56
CA LEU A 20 4.67 19.34 12.97
C LEU A 20 3.82 20.03 11.89
N SER A 21 4.01 21.35 11.76
CA SER A 21 3.47 22.10 10.62
C SER A 21 4.08 21.58 9.31
N LYS A 22 3.41 21.80 8.18
CA LYS A 22 3.92 21.35 6.88
C LYS A 22 5.33 21.87 6.56
N SER A 23 5.62 23.14 6.86
CA SER A 23 6.94 23.72 6.65
C SER A 23 7.99 23.13 7.58
N ASP A 24 7.66 22.95 8.86
CA ASP A 24 8.61 22.40 9.84
C ASP A 24 8.89 20.93 9.58
N TRP A 25 7.86 20.18 9.21
CA TRP A 25 7.95 18.79 8.78
C TRP A 25 8.90 18.63 7.59
N LEU A 26 8.73 19.45 6.54
CA LEU A 26 9.58 19.43 5.36
C LEU A 26 11.02 19.85 5.67
N ALA A 27 11.20 20.89 6.49
CA ALA A 27 12.53 21.34 6.92
C ALA A 27 13.26 20.23 7.67
N ARG A 28 12.59 19.57 8.62
CA ARG A 28 13.14 18.46 9.42
C ARG A 28 13.48 17.25 8.55
N LEU A 29 12.56 16.81 7.69
CA LEU A 29 12.76 15.69 6.78
C LEU A 29 13.92 15.95 5.82
N SER A 30 13.93 17.12 5.17
CA SER A 30 14.98 17.47 4.22
C SER A 30 16.36 17.59 4.89
N GLY A 31 16.41 18.04 6.14
CA GLY A 31 17.63 18.05 6.95
C GLY A 31 18.19 16.65 7.20
N ILE A 32 17.32 15.71 7.59
CA ILE A 32 17.71 14.30 7.81
C ILE A 32 18.21 13.68 6.51
N ALA A 33 17.46 13.86 5.42
CA ALA A 33 17.83 13.31 4.11
C ALA A 33 19.17 13.87 3.61
N ARG A 34 19.41 15.18 3.70
CA ARG A 34 20.71 15.78 3.33
C ARG A 34 21.86 15.30 4.20
N ALA A 35 21.62 15.06 5.49
CA ALA A 35 22.67 14.58 6.39
C ALA A 35 23.06 13.12 6.15
N ARG A 36 22.21 12.33 5.50
CA ARG A 36 22.36 10.87 5.36
C ARG A 36 22.32 10.38 3.91
N GLY A 37 22.32 11.28 2.95
CA GLY A 37 22.07 10.99 1.54
C GLY A 37 21.79 12.28 0.79
N ALA A 38 20.62 12.39 0.16
CA ALA A 38 20.29 13.53 -0.68
C ALA A 38 18.84 13.99 -0.50
N PHE A 39 18.58 15.26 -0.81
CA PHE A 39 17.25 15.82 -0.90
C PHE A 39 17.15 16.73 -2.12
N ARG A 40 16.09 16.59 -2.91
CA ARG A 40 15.83 17.41 -4.08
C ARG A 40 14.38 17.85 -4.11
N SER A 41 14.14 19.16 -4.20
CA SER A 41 12.83 19.70 -4.58
C SER A 41 12.69 19.52 -6.10
N LEU A 42 11.59 18.93 -6.55
CA LEU A 42 11.34 18.72 -7.99
C LEU A 42 10.49 19.86 -8.54
N ASP A 43 9.37 20.13 -7.88
CA ASP A 43 8.50 21.25 -8.17
C ASP A 43 7.85 21.76 -6.85
N ARG A 44 6.69 22.45 -6.94
CA ARG A 44 5.96 22.94 -5.76
C ARG A 44 5.21 21.86 -4.98
N ALA A 45 4.90 20.74 -5.62
CA ALA A 45 4.10 19.64 -5.09
C ALA A 45 4.93 18.35 -4.89
N HIS A 46 6.18 18.29 -5.34
CA HIS A 46 6.99 17.07 -5.33
C HIS A 46 8.41 17.30 -4.83
N PHE A 47 8.92 16.34 -4.08
CA PHE A 47 10.33 16.25 -3.72
C PHE A 47 10.78 14.79 -3.65
N ALA A 48 12.08 14.57 -3.76
CA ALA A 48 12.74 13.30 -3.53
C ALA A 48 13.67 13.39 -2.32
N ALA A 49 13.60 12.38 -1.45
CA ALA A 49 14.47 12.23 -0.29
C ALA A 49 15.14 10.86 -0.34
N TYR A 50 16.47 10.85 -0.43
CA TYR A 50 17.29 9.65 -0.44
C TYR A 50 18.04 9.52 0.88
N ILE A 51 18.03 8.32 1.44
CA ILE A 51 18.80 7.94 2.62
C ILE A 51 19.66 6.73 2.25
N GLU A 52 20.97 6.90 2.41
CA GLU A 52 21.94 5.86 2.12
C GLU A 52 21.92 4.78 3.20
N GLY A 53 22.01 3.53 2.74
CA GLY A 53 22.10 2.33 3.56
C GLY A 53 22.94 1.27 2.85
N ASN A 54 22.46 0.02 2.82
CA ASN A 54 23.12 -1.09 2.15
C ASN A 54 22.64 -1.27 0.70
N GLY A 55 23.13 -2.33 0.04
CA GLY A 55 22.86 -2.64 -1.37
C GLY A 55 21.41 -3.03 -1.72
N THR A 56 20.46 -2.98 -0.78
CA THR A 56 19.03 -3.07 -1.08
C THR A 56 18.40 -1.69 -1.06
N LEU A 57 17.86 -1.25 -2.21
CA LEU A 57 17.11 0.00 -2.34
C LEU A 57 15.60 -0.28 -2.24
N LEU A 58 14.95 0.39 -1.30
CA LEU A 58 13.51 0.57 -1.32
C LEU A 58 13.18 1.90 -1.99
N VAL A 59 12.35 1.88 -3.03
CA VAL A 59 11.77 3.08 -3.65
C VAL A 59 10.31 3.17 -3.23
N THR A 60 9.92 4.25 -2.56
CA THR A 60 8.52 4.50 -2.20
C THR A 60 7.97 5.74 -2.88
N PHE A 61 6.71 5.64 -3.28
CA PHE A 61 5.88 6.79 -3.63
C PHE A 61 4.89 7.01 -2.48
N GLU A 62 4.85 8.22 -1.95
CA GLU A 62 4.04 8.54 -0.77
C GLU A 62 3.40 9.93 -0.92
N THR A 63 2.21 10.14 -0.34
CA THR A 63 1.66 11.49 -0.22
C THR A 63 2.04 12.05 1.16
N GLN A 64 2.24 13.36 1.28
CA GLN A 64 2.50 13.99 2.58
C GLN A 64 1.39 13.67 3.60
N ALA A 65 0.12 13.75 3.16
CA ALA A 65 -1.02 13.39 4.00
C ALA A 65 -1.01 11.91 4.42
N GLY A 66 -0.60 11.01 3.52
CA GLY A 66 -0.45 9.59 3.80
C GLY A 66 0.64 9.33 4.85
N ILE A 67 1.80 9.97 4.71
CA ILE A 67 2.89 9.88 5.69
C ILE A 67 2.41 10.30 7.08
N GLN A 68 1.81 11.49 7.18
CA GLN A 68 1.35 12.05 8.45
C GLN A 68 0.16 11.29 9.06
N GLY A 69 -0.70 10.68 8.23
CA GLY A 69 -1.91 10.00 8.69
C GLY A 69 -1.78 8.50 8.94
N LEU A 70 -0.76 7.84 8.36
CA LEU A 70 -0.60 6.37 8.44
C LEU A 70 0.58 5.92 9.28
N THR A 71 1.53 6.81 9.60
CA THR A 71 2.69 6.49 10.43
C THR A 71 2.56 7.17 11.78
N GLU A 72 2.88 6.43 12.85
CA GLU A 72 2.79 6.97 14.23
C GLU A 72 3.79 8.11 14.41
N GLU A 73 4.97 8.01 13.80
CA GLU A 73 6.02 9.02 13.91
C GLU A 73 5.91 10.14 12.85
N GLY A 74 4.91 10.12 11.97
CA GLY A 74 4.79 11.08 10.86
C GLY A 74 5.96 11.03 9.87
N GLN A 75 6.61 9.89 9.71
CA GLN A 75 7.82 9.69 8.89
C GLN A 75 7.52 8.92 7.60
N PRO A 76 8.31 9.11 6.53
CA PRO A 76 8.23 8.24 5.36
C PRO A 76 8.31 6.76 5.78
N MET A 77 7.42 5.95 5.24
CA MET A 77 7.26 4.56 5.72
C MET A 77 8.54 3.73 5.54
N GLY A 78 9.31 4.02 4.49
CA GLY A 78 10.58 3.35 4.22
C GLY A 78 11.66 3.57 5.29
N TRP A 79 11.56 4.61 6.13
CA TRP A 79 12.56 4.87 7.19
C TRP A 79 12.63 3.74 8.21
N ARG A 80 11.52 3.00 8.43
CA ARG A 80 11.57 1.80 9.26
C ARG A 80 12.48 0.73 8.65
N MET A 81 12.46 0.54 7.33
CA MET A 81 13.33 -0.42 6.65
C MET A 81 14.80 0.02 6.71
N VAL A 82 15.07 1.32 6.64
CA VAL A 82 16.42 1.86 6.87
C VAL A 82 16.91 1.49 8.29
N ARG A 83 16.07 1.67 9.31
CA ARG A 83 16.45 1.40 10.71
C ARG A 83 16.57 -0.09 11.04
N GLU A 84 15.62 -0.90 10.58
CA GLU A 84 15.50 -2.31 10.97
C GLU A 84 16.35 -3.23 10.08
N GLU A 85 16.49 -2.90 8.79
CA GLU A 85 17.17 -3.76 7.81
C GLU A 85 18.43 -3.11 7.20
N GLY A 86 18.71 -1.85 7.53
CA GLY A 86 19.84 -1.10 6.98
C GLY A 86 19.70 -0.75 5.50
N TRP A 87 18.50 -0.86 4.91
CA TRP A 87 18.28 -0.63 3.48
C TRP A 87 18.53 0.83 3.10
N SER A 88 18.94 1.05 1.86
CA SER A 88 18.85 2.37 1.23
C SER A 88 17.39 2.69 0.90
N HIS A 89 16.99 3.95 1.01
CA HIS A 89 15.60 4.37 0.76
C HIS A 89 15.53 5.63 -0.09
N LEU A 90 14.87 5.53 -1.24
CA LEU A 90 14.48 6.67 -2.07
C LEU A 90 12.97 6.89 -1.93
N CYS A 91 12.57 8.02 -1.36
CA CYS A 91 11.17 8.40 -1.22
C CYS A 91 10.84 9.56 -2.16
N LEU A 92 9.91 9.34 -3.08
CA LEU A 92 9.26 10.41 -3.84
C LEU A 92 7.95 10.78 -3.15
N VAL A 93 7.83 12.03 -2.74
CA VAL A 93 6.67 12.51 -2.00
C VAL A 93 5.89 13.51 -2.83
N SER A 94 4.58 13.38 -2.85
CA SER A 94 3.65 14.37 -3.40
C SER A 94 2.86 15.10 -2.32
N ASP A 95 2.55 16.36 -2.58
CA ASP A 95 1.56 17.15 -1.88
C ASP A 95 0.24 17.09 -2.65
N GLY A 96 -0.65 16.18 -2.21
CA GLY A 96 -1.93 15.91 -2.84
C GLY A 96 -1.89 14.79 -3.90
N ASP A 97 -3.03 14.61 -4.58
CA ASP A 97 -3.28 13.52 -5.52
C ASP A 97 -2.77 13.84 -6.92
N THR A 98 -1.45 13.97 -7.05
CA THR A 98 -0.77 14.35 -8.31
C THR A 98 -0.54 13.17 -9.25
N TRP A 99 -0.71 11.94 -8.75
CA TRP A 99 -0.38 10.69 -9.45
C TRP A 99 1.06 10.60 -9.94
N PHE A 100 1.93 11.49 -9.42
CA PHE A 100 3.32 11.64 -9.86
C PHE A 100 3.43 11.84 -11.38
N ARG A 101 2.49 12.58 -11.99
CA ARG A 101 2.45 12.82 -13.45
C ARG A 101 3.03 14.18 -13.88
N ALA A 102 3.75 14.87 -12.99
CA ALA A 102 4.40 16.13 -13.32
C ALA A 102 5.67 15.89 -14.16
N PRO A 103 5.97 16.73 -15.18
CA PRO A 103 7.19 16.61 -15.99
C PRO A 103 8.46 16.51 -15.16
N GLU A 104 8.57 17.30 -14.10
CA GLU A 104 9.73 17.36 -13.20
C GLU A 104 9.97 16.03 -12.45
N VAL A 105 8.90 15.24 -12.24
CA VAL A 105 9.03 13.88 -11.71
C VAL A 105 9.61 12.94 -12.77
N TYR A 106 9.18 13.07 -14.02
CA TYR A 106 9.72 12.25 -15.10
C TYR A 106 11.21 12.56 -15.32
N ASP A 107 11.56 13.84 -15.38
CA ASP A 107 12.94 14.30 -15.60
C ASP A 107 13.86 13.79 -14.49
N TYR A 108 13.37 13.78 -13.24
CA TYR A 108 14.13 13.21 -12.13
C TYR A 108 14.36 11.71 -12.27
N ILE A 109 13.34 10.95 -12.68
CA ILE A 109 13.50 9.50 -12.89
C ILE A 109 14.47 9.23 -14.05
N ASP A 110 14.37 9.99 -15.15
CA ASP A 110 15.29 9.87 -16.29
C ASP A 110 16.73 10.18 -15.88
N GLU A 111 16.96 11.24 -15.09
CA GLU A 111 18.28 11.57 -14.57
C GLU A 111 18.86 10.44 -13.71
N LEU A 112 18.04 9.80 -12.86
CA LEU A 112 18.47 8.63 -12.10
C LEU A 112 18.84 7.43 -13.00
N ILE A 113 18.17 7.26 -14.14
CA ILE A 113 18.51 6.24 -15.13
C ILE A 113 19.83 6.57 -15.80
N ASP A 114 19.98 7.80 -16.31
CA ASP A 114 21.15 8.27 -17.04
C ASP A 114 22.42 8.24 -16.17
N ASP A 115 22.29 8.52 -14.87
CA ASP A 115 23.36 8.45 -13.89
C ASP A 115 23.66 7.02 -13.40
N GLY A 116 22.91 6.01 -13.86
CA GLY A 116 23.06 4.62 -13.41
C GLY A 116 22.77 4.43 -11.92
N PHE A 117 21.92 5.28 -11.32
CA PHE A 117 21.64 5.25 -9.88
C PHE A 117 21.17 3.88 -9.41
N PHE A 118 20.23 3.28 -10.14
CA PHE A 118 19.65 1.99 -9.77
C PHE A 118 20.62 0.81 -9.90
N GLU A 119 21.64 0.93 -10.76
CA GLU A 119 22.65 -0.11 -11.00
C GLU A 119 23.62 -0.30 -9.82
N GLN A 120 23.65 0.65 -8.89
CA GLN A 120 24.48 0.63 -7.69
C GLN A 120 23.95 -0.34 -6.62
N PHE A 121 22.74 -0.89 -6.81
CA PHE A 121 22.07 -1.72 -5.82
C PHE A 121 21.91 -3.16 -6.31
N ASP A 122 22.18 -4.12 -5.43
CA ASP A 122 21.95 -5.55 -5.69
C ASP A 122 20.46 -5.85 -5.92
N ARG A 123 19.59 -5.09 -5.25
CA ARG A 123 18.13 -5.27 -5.28
C ARG A 123 17.41 -3.94 -5.19
N VAL A 124 16.45 -3.73 -6.06
CA VAL A 124 15.55 -2.58 -6.05
C VAL A 124 14.12 -3.06 -5.85
N LEU A 125 13.43 -2.55 -4.82
CA LEU A 125 12.03 -2.82 -4.52
C LEU A 125 11.22 -1.53 -4.62
N PHE A 126 10.25 -1.48 -5.54
CA PHE A 126 9.27 -0.40 -5.61
C PHE A 126 8.04 -0.72 -4.75
N PHE A 127 7.55 0.29 -4.02
CA PHE A 127 6.36 0.15 -3.19
C PHE A 127 5.45 1.38 -3.28
N GLY A 128 4.15 1.13 -3.26
CA GLY A 128 3.13 2.16 -3.04
C GLY A 128 1.74 1.57 -2.75
N ALA A 129 0.80 2.46 -2.41
CA ALA A 129 -0.63 2.14 -2.23
C ALA A 129 -1.53 3.10 -3.02
N GLY A 130 -2.60 2.59 -3.65
CA GLY A 130 -3.55 3.41 -4.44
C GLY A 130 -2.86 4.16 -5.59
N PRO A 131 -3.03 5.50 -5.69
CA PRO A 131 -2.30 6.32 -6.66
C PRO A 131 -0.78 6.19 -6.57
N CYS A 132 -0.24 5.97 -5.37
CA CYS A 132 1.19 5.73 -5.19
C CYS A 132 1.61 4.33 -5.67
N ALA A 133 0.70 3.34 -5.62
CA ALA A 133 0.96 2.02 -6.19
C ALA A 133 0.96 2.05 -7.72
N TYR A 134 0.12 2.89 -8.33
CA TYR A 134 0.24 3.20 -9.76
C TYR A 134 1.64 3.72 -10.08
N ALA A 135 2.13 4.74 -9.35
CA ALA A 135 3.45 5.31 -9.58
C ALA A 135 4.58 4.27 -9.37
N ALA A 136 4.52 3.49 -8.28
CA ALA A 136 5.48 2.42 -8.01
C ALA A 136 5.56 1.39 -9.16
N CYS A 137 4.42 1.00 -9.74
CA CYS A 137 4.40 0.12 -10.90
C CYS A 137 4.91 0.83 -12.15
N ALA A 138 4.43 2.05 -12.41
CA ALA A 138 4.72 2.82 -13.60
C ALA A 138 6.23 3.16 -13.76
N TYR A 139 6.90 3.52 -12.66
CA TYR A 139 8.31 3.89 -12.66
C TYR A 139 9.26 2.71 -12.43
N SER A 140 8.74 1.52 -12.14
CA SER A 140 9.59 0.33 -11.92
C SER A 140 10.45 -0.04 -13.13
N VAL A 141 10.02 0.32 -14.34
CA VAL A 141 10.78 0.13 -15.59
C VAL A 141 12.12 0.88 -15.59
N ALA A 142 12.28 1.91 -14.77
CA ALA A 142 13.54 2.64 -14.59
C ALA A 142 14.67 1.78 -14.00
N ALA A 143 14.31 0.66 -13.35
CA ALA A 143 15.26 -0.31 -12.83
C ALA A 143 14.89 -1.72 -13.32
N PRO A 144 15.33 -2.13 -14.53
CA PRO A 144 15.10 -3.47 -15.03
C PRO A 144 15.54 -4.55 -14.04
N GLY A 145 14.73 -5.58 -13.86
CA GLY A 145 14.95 -6.61 -12.84
C GLY A 145 14.46 -6.25 -11.43
N ALA A 146 13.86 -5.06 -11.24
CA ALA A 146 13.29 -4.68 -9.95
C ALA A 146 12.14 -5.58 -9.48
N LEU A 147 11.87 -5.48 -8.19
CA LEU A 147 10.74 -6.08 -7.52
C LEU A 147 9.68 -5.00 -7.26
N VAL A 148 8.40 -5.38 -7.26
CA VAL A 148 7.31 -4.43 -7.00
C VAL A 148 6.29 -5.00 -6.00
N LEU A 149 5.96 -4.25 -4.95
CA LEU A 149 4.86 -4.54 -4.04
C LEU A 149 3.83 -3.42 -4.11
N ALA A 150 2.67 -3.71 -4.71
CA ALA A 150 1.63 -2.73 -4.99
C ALA A 150 0.32 -3.05 -4.24
N ILE A 151 -0.20 -2.09 -3.47
CA ILE A 151 -1.47 -2.23 -2.75
C ILE A 151 -2.55 -1.43 -3.45
N GLN A 152 -3.62 -2.08 -3.91
CA GLN A 152 -4.75 -1.46 -4.61
C GLN A 152 -4.31 -0.53 -5.78
N PRO A 153 -3.37 -0.94 -6.66
CA PRO A 153 -2.96 -0.09 -7.76
C PRO A 153 -4.12 0.14 -8.74
N GLN A 154 -4.17 1.33 -9.31
CA GLN A 154 -4.91 1.58 -10.55
C GLN A 154 -3.95 1.32 -11.71
N ALA A 155 -4.44 0.70 -12.79
CA ALA A 155 -3.63 0.45 -13.97
C ALA A 155 -3.34 1.75 -14.75
N THR A 156 -4.34 2.63 -14.81
CA THR A 156 -4.33 3.93 -15.47
C THR A 156 -5.60 4.69 -15.07
N LEU A 157 -5.64 6.00 -15.32
CA LEU A 157 -6.90 6.77 -15.33
C LEU A 157 -7.33 7.19 -16.74
N ASN A 158 -6.70 6.65 -17.79
CA ASN A 158 -7.11 6.93 -19.16
C ASN A 158 -8.59 6.55 -19.36
N PRO A 159 -9.49 7.51 -19.62
CA PRO A 159 -10.93 7.26 -19.68
C PRO A 159 -11.33 6.30 -20.81
N THR A 160 -10.51 6.13 -21.85
CA THR A 160 -10.80 5.17 -22.93
C THR A 160 -10.67 3.71 -22.47
N LEU A 161 -9.89 3.44 -21.41
CA LEU A 161 -9.68 2.10 -20.85
C LEU A 161 -10.45 1.89 -19.54
N THR A 162 -10.65 2.97 -18.78
CA THR A 162 -11.19 2.91 -17.42
C THR A 162 -12.44 3.77 -17.25
N GLU A 163 -13.29 3.84 -18.28
CA GLU A 163 -14.57 4.57 -18.22
C GLU A 163 -15.43 4.17 -17.01
N TRP A 164 -15.31 2.91 -16.59
CA TRP A 164 -16.01 2.27 -15.47
C TRP A 164 -15.55 2.71 -14.05
N ASP A 165 -14.43 3.42 -13.89
CA ASP A 165 -13.95 3.89 -12.58
C ASP A 165 -14.13 5.39 -12.37
N GLU A 166 -15.19 5.77 -11.65
CA GLU A 166 -15.57 7.16 -11.44
C GLU A 166 -14.89 7.85 -10.24
N ARG A 167 -14.03 7.15 -9.49
CA ARG A 167 -13.47 7.66 -8.22
C ARG A 167 -12.54 8.86 -8.40
N PHE A 168 -11.86 8.96 -9.54
CA PHE A 168 -10.77 9.92 -9.79
C PHE A 168 -11.03 10.81 -11.00
N ARG A 169 -12.29 11.24 -11.20
CA ARG A 169 -12.70 12.02 -12.39
C ARG A 169 -11.85 13.29 -12.58
N GLU A 170 -11.49 13.98 -11.52
CA GLU A 170 -10.68 15.20 -11.60
C GLU A 170 -9.26 14.91 -12.10
N GLN A 171 -8.66 13.79 -11.69
CA GLN A 171 -7.30 13.41 -12.04
C GLN A 171 -7.19 12.83 -13.46
N ARG A 172 -8.31 12.48 -14.12
CA ARG A 172 -8.32 12.09 -15.54
C ARG A 172 -7.81 13.18 -16.49
N ARG A 173 -7.70 14.43 -16.03
CA ARG A 173 -7.08 15.55 -16.77
C ARG A 173 -5.55 15.42 -16.90
N LEU A 174 -4.92 14.60 -16.06
CA LEU A 174 -3.50 14.30 -16.16
C LEU A 174 -3.27 13.36 -17.35
N ASP A 175 -2.06 13.39 -17.90
CA ASP A 175 -1.72 12.54 -19.04
C ASP A 175 -1.37 11.12 -18.59
N PHE A 176 -2.18 10.14 -19.02
CA PHE A 176 -1.97 8.70 -18.82
C PHE A 176 -1.74 7.95 -20.15
N THR A 177 -1.39 8.67 -21.21
CA THR A 177 -1.18 8.13 -22.56
C THR A 177 0.27 8.20 -23.01
N SER A 178 1.04 9.15 -22.49
CA SER A 178 2.48 9.22 -22.69
C SER A 178 3.25 8.23 -21.79
N ARG A 179 4.57 8.38 -21.72
CA ARG A 179 5.47 7.52 -20.95
C ARG A 179 4.97 7.28 -19.52
N TYR A 180 5.15 6.05 -19.06
CA TYR A 180 4.69 5.56 -17.75
C TYR A 180 3.14 5.63 -17.56
N GLY A 181 2.36 5.90 -18.62
CA GLY A 181 0.91 6.15 -18.53
C GLY A 181 0.03 4.92 -18.22
N TYR A 182 0.50 3.73 -18.60
CA TYR A 182 -0.17 2.45 -18.31
C TYR A 182 0.74 1.57 -17.46
N ALA A 183 0.46 1.54 -16.15
CA ALA A 183 1.31 0.90 -15.15
C ALA A 183 1.54 -0.62 -15.36
N PRO A 184 0.56 -1.41 -15.86
CA PRO A 184 0.80 -2.82 -16.12
C PRO A 184 1.93 -3.07 -17.12
N ASP A 185 2.00 -2.30 -18.22
CA ASP A 185 3.06 -2.44 -19.24
C ASP A 185 4.46 -2.20 -18.66
N MET A 186 4.55 -1.30 -17.68
CA MET A 186 5.83 -0.97 -17.05
C MET A 186 6.37 -2.10 -16.15
N LEU A 187 5.53 -3.09 -15.80
CA LEU A 187 5.97 -4.27 -15.06
C LEU A 187 6.67 -5.33 -15.91
N ASP A 188 6.72 -5.20 -17.25
CA ASP A 188 7.35 -6.22 -18.10
C ASP A 188 8.86 -6.37 -17.86
N ALA A 189 9.53 -5.29 -17.45
CA ALA A 189 10.94 -5.32 -17.11
C ALA A 189 11.21 -5.79 -15.66
N CYS A 190 10.19 -5.96 -14.82
CA CYS A 190 10.35 -6.37 -13.43
C CYS A 190 10.63 -7.86 -13.29
N ALA A 191 11.51 -8.24 -12.36
CA ALA A 191 11.75 -9.64 -12.03
C ALA A 191 10.49 -10.31 -11.43
N ARG A 192 9.85 -9.65 -10.46
CA ARG A 192 8.57 -10.07 -9.86
C ARG A 192 7.77 -8.90 -9.32
N ALA A 193 6.45 -9.01 -9.41
CA ALA A 193 5.53 -8.07 -8.79
C ALA A 193 4.44 -8.78 -7.98
N TRP A 194 3.98 -8.15 -6.90
CA TRP A 194 2.89 -8.61 -6.07
C TRP A 194 1.83 -7.53 -5.95
N VAL A 195 0.62 -7.82 -6.42
CA VAL A 195 -0.53 -6.91 -6.37
C VAL A 195 -1.51 -7.38 -5.30
N LEU A 196 -1.74 -6.56 -4.28
CA LEU A 196 -2.64 -6.83 -3.17
C LEU A 196 -3.95 -6.07 -3.39
N TYR A 197 -5.07 -6.79 -3.39
CA TYR A 197 -6.39 -6.21 -3.61
C TYR A 197 -7.48 -7.01 -2.89
N ASP A 198 -8.62 -6.39 -2.60
CA ASP A 198 -9.81 -7.10 -2.14
C ASP A 198 -10.71 -7.40 -3.34
N PRO A 199 -10.96 -8.68 -3.70
CA PRO A 199 -11.85 -9.02 -4.80
C PRO A 199 -13.33 -8.65 -4.59
N VAL A 200 -13.72 -8.21 -3.40
CA VAL A 200 -15.08 -7.69 -3.12
C VAL A 200 -15.18 -6.20 -3.47
N GLU A 201 -14.07 -5.47 -3.46
CA GLU A 201 -14.00 -4.09 -3.91
C GLU A 201 -13.94 -4.07 -5.45
N ARG A 202 -15.11 -3.95 -6.10
CA ARG A 202 -15.29 -4.15 -7.54
C ARG A 202 -14.25 -3.40 -8.38
N LEU A 203 -14.07 -2.11 -8.13
CA LEU A 203 -13.17 -1.27 -8.93
C LEU A 203 -11.71 -1.67 -8.76
N ASP A 204 -11.29 -2.04 -7.55
CA ASP A 204 -9.94 -2.53 -7.28
C ASP A 204 -9.70 -3.90 -7.91
N ALA A 205 -10.71 -4.77 -7.91
CA ALA A 205 -10.65 -6.07 -8.56
C ALA A 205 -10.51 -5.97 -10.09
N MET A 206 -11.21 -5.01 -10.71
CA MET A 206 -11.10 -4.72 -12.14
C MET A 206 -9.70 -4.18 -12.48
N HIS A 207 -9.17 -3.22 -11.72
CA HIS A 207 -7.79 -2.74 -11.93
C HIS A 207 -6.76 -3.85 -11.71
N ALA A 208 -6.86 -4.63 -10.63
CA ALA A 208 -5.92 -5.72 -10.35
C ALA A 208 -5.90 -6.79 -11.46
N ALA A 209 -7.02 -7.02 -12.14
CA ALA A 209 -7.08 -7.95 -13.27
C ALA A 209 -6.24 -7.49 -14.46
N LEU A 210 -6.10 -6.17 -14.68
CA LEU A 210 -5.28 -5.59 -15.76
C LEU A 210 -3.77 -5.83 -15.54
N PHE A 211 -3.36 -6.10 -14.30
CA PHE A 211 -1.98 -6.44 -13.95
C PHE A 211 -1.65 -7.93 -14.11
N ALA A 212 -2.59 -8.79 -14.54
CA ALA A 212 -2.34 -10.24 -14.64
C ALA A 212 -1.30 -10.58 -15.73
N ARG A 213 -0.10 -11.04 -15.31
CA ARG A 213 1.06 -11.36 -16.17
C ARG A 213 1.90 -12.48 -15.56
N PRO A 214 2.81 -13.14 -16.32
CA PRO A 214 3.61 -14.25 -15.79
C PRO A 214 4.49 -13.92 -14.57
N ASN A 215 5.02 -12.70 -14.50
CA ASN A 215 5.86 -12.22 -13.39
C ASN A 215 5.05 -11.56 -12.24
N VAL A 216 3.72 -11.49 -12.35
CA VAL A 216 2.84 -10.83 -11.38
C VAL A 216 2.04 -11.86 -10.58
N THR A 217 2.14 -11.80 -9.26
CA THR A 217 1.29 -12.58 -8.35
C THR A 217 0.18 -11.71 -7.76
N LEU A 218 -1.07 -12.11 -7.97
CA LEU A 218 -2.25 -11.45 -7.42
C LEU A 218 -2.61 -12.02 -6.04
N PHE A 219 -2.41 -11.24 -4.98
CA PHE A 219 -2.82 -11.59 -3.63
C PHE A 219 -4.23 -11.05 -3.32
N ARG A 220 -5.13 -11.99 -3.02
CA ARG A 220 -6.56 -11.72 -2.79
C ARG A 220 -6.85 -11.56 -1.30
N LEU A 221 -7.16 -10.35 -0.87
CA LEU A 221 -7.46 -9.98 0.52
C LEU A 221 -8.97 -9.84 0.75
N ARG A 222 -9.74 -10.88 0.37
CA ARG A 222 -11.21 -10.90 0.42
C ARG A 222 -11.77 -10.44 1.77
N HIS A 223 -12.70 -9.49 1.78
CA HIS A 223 -13.38 -8.87 2.94
C HIS A 223 -12.49 -8.01 3.86
N LEU A 224 -11.29 -7.63 3.42
CA LEU A 224 -10.46 -6.69 4.17
C LEU A 224 -10.88 -5.23 3.92
N GLY A 225 -11.59 -4.95 2.81
CA GLY A 225 -12.20 -3.68 2.45
C GLY A 225 -11.26 -2.70 1.75
N GLY A 226 -11.78 -1.51 1.39
CA GLY A 226 -11.07 -0.51 0.59
C GLY A 226 -9.85 0.20 1.22
N ALA A 227 -9.51 -0.05 2.49
CA ALA A 227 -8.36 0.56 3.18
C ALA A 227 -7.29 -0.49 3.51
N LEU A 228 -6.73 -1.15 2.48
CA LEU A 228 -5.84 -2.29 2.67
C LEU A 228 -4.51 -1.91 3.33
N GLN A 229 -3.88 -0.80 2.91
CA GLN A 229 -2.58 -0.38 3.48
C GLN A 229 -2.69 -0.18 5.00
N GLY A 230 -3.65 0.62 5.46
CA GLY A 230 -3.89 0.83 6.89
C GLY A 230 -4.24 -0.46 7.64
N SER A 231 -4.97 -1.38 7.01
CA SER A 231 -5.26 -2.69 7.62
C SER A 231 -4.03 -3.59 7.71
N LEU A 232 -3.14 -3.57 6.71
CA LEU A 232 -1.88 -4.31 6.73
C LEU A 232 -0.91 -3.74 7.78
N LEU A 233 -0.88 -2.43 7.96
CA LEU A 233 -0.12 -1.76 9.04
C LEU A 233 -0.64 -2.20 10.42
N ARG A 234 -1.95 -2.09 10.68
CA ARG A 234 -2.57 -2.51 11.96
C ARG A 234 -2.43 -3.99 12.26
N MET A 235 -2.31 -4.84 11.23
CA MET A 235 -2.02 -6.27 11.40
C MET A 235 -0.51 -6.57 11.56
N GLY A 236 0.34 -5.55 11.53
CA GLY A 236 1.80 -5.68 11.58
C GLY A 236 2.36 -6.48 10.41
N MET A 237 1.69 -6.45 9.25
CA MET A 237 2.05 -7.25 8.07
C MET A 237 2.89 -6.46 7.07
N LEU A 238 2.68 -5.15 6.93
CA LEU A 238 3.24 -4.37 5.82
C LEU A 238 4.78 -4.42 5.76
N HIS A 239 5.47 -4.09 6.86
CA HIS A 239 6.94 -4.15 6.93
C HIS A 239 7.48 -5.57 6.72
N THR A 240 6.78 -6.59 7.24
CA THR A 240 7.15 -8.00 6.98
C THR A 240 7.02 -8.36 5.50
N LEU A 241 6.00 -7.86 4.81
CA LEU A 241 5.83 -8.07 3.38
C LEU A 241 6.92 -7.36 2.56
N LEU A 242 7.26 -6.12 2.90
CA LEU A 242 8.36 -5.38 2.27
C LEU A 242 9.67 -6.15 2.40
N ARG A 243 10.02 -6.58 3.62
CA ARG A 243 11.21 -7.38 3.88
C ARG A 243 11.24 -8.67 3.07
N LEU A 244 10.17 -9.47 3.12
CA LEU A 244 10.09 -10.72 2.36
C LEU A 244 10.16 -10.48 0.84
N ALA A 245 9.57 -9.39 0.35
CA ALA A 245 9.64 -9.00 -1.05
C ALA A 245 11.09 -8.68 -1.43
N GLY A 246 11.75 -7.74 -0.75
CA GLY A 246 13.14 -7.34 -1.02
C GLY A 246 14.14 -8.48 -0.83
N GLU A 247 13.88 -9.41 0.09
CA GLU A 247 14.66 -10.63 0.26
C GLU A 247 14.40 -11.70 -0.83
N GLY A 248 13.43 -11.50 -1.73
CA GLY A 248 13.06 -12.46 -2.78
C GLY A 248 12.34 -13.71 -2.23
N ARG A 249 11.85 -13.65 -1.00
CA ARG A 249 11.23 -14.74 -0.23
C ARG A 249 9.70 -14.67 -0.15
N LEU A 250 9.09 -13.66 -0.76
CA LEU A 250 7.64 -13.52 -0.80
C LEU A 250 7.03 -14.41 -1.90
N ASP A 251 6.31 -15.44 -1.47
CA ASP A 251 5.52 -16.30 -2.36
C ASP A 251 4.09 -16.49 -1.82
N ALA A 252 3.25 -17.21 -2.58
CA ALA A 252 1.86 -17.46 -2.22
C ALA A 252 1.69 -18.23 -0.91
N LYS A 253 2.59 -19.16 -0.58
CA LYS A 253 2.51 -19.98 0.64
C LYS A 253 2.90 -19.15 1.86
N VAL A 254 3.98 -18.38 1.76
CA VAL A 254 4.45 -17.45 2.79
C VAL A 254 3.39 -16.38 3.05
N PHE A 255 2.85 -15.77 1.99
CA PHE A 255 1.76 -14.80 2.10
C PHE A 255 0.53 -15.41 2.78
N ALA A 256 0.06 -16.58 2.34
CA ALA A 256 -1.12 -17.22 2.91
C ALA A 256 -0.94 -17.54 4.41
N THR A 257 0.27 -17.88 4.83
CA THR A 257 0.62 -18.11 6.24
C THR A 257 0.53 -16.82 7.04
N LEU A 258 1.19 -15.75 6.56
CA LEU A 258 1.16 -14.43 7.21
C LEU A 258 -0.27 -13.86 7.27
N TYR A 259 -1.03 -14.03 6.19
CA TYR A 259 -2.40 -13.51 6.07
C TYR A 259 -3.41 -14.19 7.00
N ARG A 260 -3.04 -15.27 7.71
CA ARG A 260 -3.88 -15.82 8.80
C ARG A 260 -4.04 -14.85 9.96
N ARG A 261 -3.17 -13.84 10.11
CA ARG A 261 -3.30 -12.76 11.11
C ARG A 261 -4.67 -12.07 11.06
N ARG A 262 -5.28 -11.93 9.87
CA ARG A 262 -6.64 -11.39 9.69
C ARG A 262 -7.69 -12.06 10.57
N ARG A 263 -7.50 -13.35 10.90
CA ARG A 263 -8.45 -14.12 11.73
C ARG A 263 -8.58 -13.53 13.13
N ARG A 264 -7.62 -12.74 13.60
CA ARG A 264 -7.65 -12.03 14.89
C ARG A 264 -7.89 -10.52 14.75
N TYR A 265 -8.09 -10.03 13.53
CA TYR A 265 -8.25 -8.60 13.23
C TYR A 265 -9.75 -8.23 13.25
N PRO A 266 -10.23 -7.44 14.23
CA PRO A 266 -11.67 -7.18 14.40
C PRO A 266 -12.36 -6.55 13.18
N PRO A 267 -11.77 -5.58 12.44
CA PRO A 267 -12.40 -5.04 11.24
C PRO A 267 -12.69 -6.12 10.18
N TYR A 268 -11.74 -7.01 9.90
CA TYR A 268 -11.96 -8.14 8.99
C TYR A 268 -13.10 -9.05 9.45
N LEU A 269 -13.13 -9.40 10.74
CA LEU A 269 -14.18 -10.27 11.28
C LEU A 269 -15.57 -9.62 11.14
N ARG A 270 -15.67 -8.30 11.37
CA ARG A 270 -16.93 -7.56 11.20
C ARG A 270 -17.37 -7.53 9.74
N ASN A 271 -16.45 -7.28 8.81
CA ASN A 271 -16.74 -7.31 7.37
C ASN A 271 -17.22 -8.70 6.93
N LEU A 272 -16.57 -9.76 7.41
CA LEU A 272 -16.98 -11.14 7.14
C LEU A 272 -18.37 -11.44 7.71
N LEU A 273 -18.66 -11.01 8.95
CA LEU A 273 -19.99 -11.16 9.53
C LEU A 273 -21.05 -10.44 8.71
N THR A 274 -20.82 -9.17 8.35
CA THR A 274 -21.74 -8.39 7.51
C THR A 274 -21.97 -9.08 6.16
N ALA A 275 -20.93 -9.60 5.51
CA ALA A 275 -21.08 -10.31 4.24
C ALA A 275 -21.96 -11.57 4.37
N LEU A 276 -21.74 -12.37 5.42
CA LEU A 276 -22.57 -13.56 5.68
C LEU A 276 -24.02 -13.20 6.04
N GLU A 277 -24.25 -12.08 6.73
CA GLU A 277 -25.58 -11.53 7.04
C GLU A 277 -26.32 -11.13 5.76
N VAL A 278 -25.65 -10.45 4.82
CA VAL A 278 -26.23 -10.07 3.51
C VAL A 278 -26.56 -11.30 2.65
N GLU A 279 -25.73 -12.34 2.71
CA GLU A 279 -25.95 -13.60 1.98
C GLU A 279 -26.90 -14.56 2.72
N GLU A 280 -27.46 -14.16 3.87
CA GLU A 280 -28.39 -14.95 4.70
C GLU A 280 -27.84 -16.35 5.09
N ARG A 281 -26.53 -16.47 5.30
CA ARG A 281 -25.85 -17.75 5.55
C ARG A 281 -25.87 -18.12 7.03
N GLU A 282 -27.04 -18.37 7.61
CA GLU A 282 -27.23 -18.51 9.06
C GLU A 282 -26.27 -19.52 9.72
N LEU A 283 -26.09 -20.71 9.13
CA LEU A 283 -25.18 -21.73 9.67
C LEU A 283 -23.73 -21.23 9.75
N LEU A 284 -23.27 -20.46 8.75
CA LEU A 284 -21.93 -19.88 8.75
C LEU A 284 -21.82 -18.70 9.71
N ILE A 285 -22.88 -17.90 9.87
CA ILE A 285 -22.94 -16.84 10.88
C ILE A 285 -22.77 -17.43 12.27
N GLN A 286 -23.52 -18.47 12.61
CA GLN A 286 -23.42 -19.14 13.90
C GLN A 286 -22.04 -19.75 14.12
N ALA A 287 -21.46 -20.42 13.11
CA ALA A 287 -20.12 -20.98 13.20
C ALA A 287 -19.06 -19.89 13.41
N LEU A 288 -19.15 -18.77 12.69
CA LEU A 288 -18.26 -17.62 12.86
C LEU A 288 -18.40 -17.01 14.25
N CYS A 289 -19.62 -16.75 14.71
CA CYS A 289 -19.87 -16.18 16.03
C CYS A 289 -19.36 -17.10 17.14
N ARG A 290 -19.67 -18.41 17.11
CA ARG A 290 -19.11 -19.40 18.05
C ARG A 290 -17.58 -19.38 18.06
N ASN A 291 -16.96 -19.40 16.88
CA ASN A 291 -15.50 -19.38 16.78
C ASN A 291 -14.88 -18.10 17.35
N VAL A 292 -15.48 -16.94 17.08
CA VAL A 292 -14.96 -15.63 17.52
C VAL A 292 -15.16 -15.43 19.01
N THR A 293 -16.35 -15.74 19.55
CA THR A 293 -16.65 -15.54 20.97
C THR A 293 -15.86 -16.48 21.90
N ALA A 294 -15.48 -17.67 21.41
CA ALA A 294 -14.62 -18.61 22.14
C ALA A 294 -13.19 -18.10 22.36
N ARG A 295 -12.71 -17.13 21.55
CA ARG A 295 -11.31 -16.67 21.57
C ARG A 295 -11.13 -15.17 21.74
N MET A 296 -12.19 -14.37 21.60
CA MET A 296 -12.16 -12.91 21.62
C MET A 296 -13.44 -12.34 22.27
N ASN A 297 -13.30 -11.21 22.96
CA ASN A 297 -14.43 -10.44 23.46
C ASN A 297 -14.86 -9.40 22.42
N LEU A 298 -15.82 -9.75 21.55
CA LEU A 298 -16.44 -8.82 20.62
C LEU A 298 -17.97 -8.80 20.84
N PRO A 299 -18.54 -7.73 21.46
CA PRO A 299 -19.94 -7.67 21.86
C PRO A 299 -20.95 -7.96 20.74
N ARG A 300 -20.70 -7.46 19.52
CA ARG A 300 -21.55 -7.72 18.34
C ARG A 300 -21.71 -9.23 18.06
N PHE A 301 -20.63 -10.01 18.17
CA PHE A 301 -20.66 -11.45 17.89
C PHE A 301 -21.38 -12.23 18.99
N ARG A 302 -21.23 -11.81 20.26
CA ARG A 302 -21.96 -12.41 21.38
C ARG A 302 -23.46 -12.15 21.26
N ARG A 303 -23.84 -10.90 20.95
CA ARG A 303 -25.23 -10.54 20.71
C ARG A 303 -25.81 -11.36 19.57
N ARG A 304 -25.13 -11.38 18.41
CA ARG A 304 -25.60 -12.13 17.23
C ARG A 304 -25.75 -13.64 17.49
N LEU A 305 -24.91 -14.23 18.35
CA LEU A 305 -25.02 -15.63 18.74
C LEU A 305 -26.20 -15.92 19.67
N ARG A 306 -26.54 -14.99 20.57
CA ARG A 306 -27.72 -15.12 21.44
C ARG A 306 -29.03 -14.98 20.67
N ASP A 307 -29.02 -14.10 19.67
CA ASP A 307 -30.19 -13.82 18.83
C ASP A 307 -30.38 -14.90 17.75
N ALA A 308 -29.44 -15.86 17.63
CA ALA A 308 -29.52 -16.93 16.63
C ALA A 308 -30.54 -18.00 17.04
N PRO A 309 -31.40 -18.47 16.13
CA PRO A 309 -32.33 -19.56 16.42
C PRO A 309 -31.56 -20.85 16.78
N PRO A 310 -32.10 -21.70 17.66
CA PRO A 310 -31.43 -22.92 18.11
C PRO A 310 -31.09 -23.86 16.95
N ASP A 311 -29.95 -24.56 17.08
CA ASP A 311 -29.43 -25.51 16.10
C ASP A 311 -30.58 -26.45 15.61
N GLY A 312 -30.84 -26.46 14.29
CA GLY A 312 -31.85 -27.31 13.65
C GLY A 312 -33.24 -26.69 13.41
N ALA A 313 -33.47 -25.41 13.71
CA ALA A 313 -34.73 -24.73 13.35
C ALA A 313 -34.91 -24.54 11.84
N HIS A 314 -33.81 -24.33 11.11
CA HIS A 314 -33.83 -24.17 9.65
C HIS A 314 -34.03 -25.49 8.89
N LEU A 315 -33.47 -26.59 9.41
CA LEU A 315 -33.72 -27.94 8.89
C LEU A 315 -35.19 -28.33 9.07
N ARG A 316 -35.79 -28.02 10.22
CA ARG A 316 -37.23 -28.24 10.47
C ARG A 316 -38.12 -27.43 9.53
N ARG A 317 -37.86 -26.13 9.36
CA ARG A 317 -38.63 -25.30 8.39
C ARG A 317 -38.49 -25.75 6.94
N ALA A 318 -37.32 -26.25 6.52
CA ALA A 318 -37.13 -26.76 5.17
C ALA A 318 -37.83 -28.10 4.95
N MET A 319 -37.96 -28.93 5.99
CA MET A 319 -38.76 -30.15 5.96
C MET A 319 -40.26 -29.85 5.98
N ASP A 320 -40.71 -28.89 6.79
CA ASP A 320 -42.12 -28.45 6.86
C ASP A 320 -42.61 -27.75 5.56
N GLN A 321 -41.71 -27.36 4.65
CA GLN A 321 -42.04 -26.79 3.34
C GLN A 321 -42.07 -27.83 2.21
N LEU A 322 -41.71 -29.09 2.52
CA LEU A 322 -41.71 -30.22 1.59
C LEU A 322 -42.88 -31.21 1.84
N ASP A 323 -43.66 -30.98 2.90
CA ASP A 323 -44.94 -31.65 3.20
C ASP A 323 -46.14 -30.77 2.78
#